data_AF-A0A1Y4NX93-F1
#
_entry.id   AF-A0A1Y4NX93-F1
#
_cell.length_a   1.000
_cell.length_b   1.000
_cell.length_c   1.000
_cell.angle_alpha   90.00
_cell.angle_beta   90.00
_cell.angle_gamma   90.00
#
_symmetry.space_group_name_H-M   'P 1'
#
loop_
_entity.id
_entity.type
_entity.pdbx_description
1 polymer ?
#
loop_
_entity_poly.entity_id
_entity_poly.type
_entity_poly.pdbx_seq_one_letter_code
_entity_poly.pdbx_strand_id
1 'polypeptide(L)'
;MKIGKKELRTMRDDLEKLTEFIRETEKGHLPYFYRCFDTMKNNIEIFFCVGNDEDDIDDFLPVLERDWEASHMMLIGVQDYDLRDNNPDIDPRMCVYFAALIASVAKYFENDPSADWRHVEHAVTG
;
A
#
# COMPACT_ATOMS: atom_id res chain seq x y z
N MET A 1 -11.03 -13.69 1.69
CA MET A 1 -10.27 -13.94 2.94
C MET A 1 -10.88 -13.04 4.01
N LYS A 2 -11.28 -13.54 5.19
CA LYS A 2 -11.72 -12.64 6.27
C LYS A 2 -10.47 -12.11 6.97
N ILE A 3 -10.25 -10.80 6.94
CA ILE A 3 -9.10 -10.16 7.61
C ILE A 3 -9.40 -10.11 9.11
N GLY A 4 -8.51 -10.70 9.91
CA GLY A 4 -8.58 -10.65 11.37
C GLY A 4 -7.45 -9.81 11.98
N LYS A 5 -7.42 -9.74 13.32
CA LYS A 5 -6.39 -8.97 14.06
C LYS A 5 -4.97 -9.43 13.73
N LYS A 6 -4.75 -10.71 13.45
CA LYS A 6 -3.41 -11.24 13.09
C LYS A 6 -2.98 -10.76 11.71
N GLU A 7 -3.89 -10.79 10.75
CA GLU A 7 -3.68 -10.30 9.39
C GLU A 7 -3.40 -8.80 9.40
N LEU A 8 -4.16 -8.01 10.18
CA LEU A 8 -3.91 -6.57 10.36
C LEU A 8 -2.53 -6.27 10.96
N ARG A 9 -2.09 -7.03 11.97
CA ARG A 9 -0.71 -6.87 12.50
C ARG A 9 0.34 -7.15 11.44
N THR A 10 0.15 -8.22 10.67
CA THR A 10 1.08 -8.60 9.59
C THR A 10 1.11 -7.53 8.50
N MET A 11 -0.06 -6.99 8.13
CA MET A 11 -0.17 -5.88 7.18
C MET A 11 0.54 -4.62 7.67
N ARG A 12 0.40 -4.27 8.96
CA ARG A 12 1.14 -3.15 9.57
C ARG A 12 2.65 -3.36 9.46
N ASP A 13 3.14 -4.56 9.75
CA ASP A 13 4.57 -4.87 9.64
C ASP A 13 5.06 -4.82 8.17
N ASP A 14 4.23 -5.24 7.22
CA ASP A 14 4.52 -5.14 5.78
C ASP A 14 4.54 -3.66 5.31
N LEU A 15 3.62 -2.83 5.82
CA LEU A 15 3.59 -1.37 5.59
C LEU A 15 4.78 -0.64 6.21
N GLU A 16 5.22 -1.04 7.42
CA GLU A 16 6.43 -0.48 8.04
C GLU A 16 7.63 -0.72 7.13
N LYS A 17 7.89 -1.96 6.71
CA LYS A 17 9.00 -2.28 5.80
C LYS A 17 8.94 -1.49 4.50
N LEU A 18 7.75 -1.36 3.90
CA LEU A 18 7.55 -0.60 2.66
C LEU A 18 7.86 0.89 2.87
N THR A 19 7.33 1.50 3.92
CA THR A 19 7.55 2.92 4.21
C THR A 19 9.00 3.20 4.61
N GLU A 20 9.64 2.35 5.41
CA GLU A 20 11.05 2.48 5.74
C GLU A 20 11.93 2.42 4.49
N PHE A 21 11.68 1.45 3.59
CA PHE A 21 12.39 1.33 2.33
C PHE A 21 12.29 2.59 1.46
N ILE A 22 11.07 3.13 1.28
CA ILE A 22 10.86 4.36 0.50
C ILE A 22 11.61 5.53 1.15
N ARG A 23 11.53 5.66 2.48
CA ARG A 23 12.17 6.75 3.23
C ARG A 23 13.69 6.73 3.10
N GLU A 24 14.29 5.55 3.18
CA GLU A 24 15.73 5.37 3.04
C GLU A 24 16.21 5.61 1.60
N THR A 25 15.39 5.24 0.61
CA THR A 25 15.72 5.37 -0.81
C THR A 25 15.58 6.81 -1.30
N GLU A 26 14.50 7.50 -0.95
CA GLU A 26 14.15 8.82 -1.52
C GLU A 26 14.71 10.04 -0.76
N LYS A 27 15.46 9.82 0.33
CA LYS A 27 16.32 10.80 1.03
C LYS A 27 15.72 12.22 1.21
N GLY A 28 14.40 12.32 1.40
CA GLY A 28 13.69 13.57 1.72
C GLY A 28 12.64 14.04 0.70
N HIS A 29 12.60 13.51 -0.52
CA HIS A 29 11.55 13.80 -1.50
C HIS A 29 10.58 12.61 -1.60
N LEU A 30 9.74 12.45 -0.58
CA LEU A 30 8.84 11.32 -0.50
C LEU A 30 7.73 11.43 -1.56
N PRO A 31 7.47 10.37 -2.35
CA PRO A 31 6.41 10.38 -3.35
C PRO A 31 5.04 10.46 -2.68
N TYR A 32 4.04 10.95 -3.42
CA TYR A 32 2.69 11.17 -2.90
C TYR A 32 2.12 9.94 -2.18
N PHE A 33 2.22 8.76 -2.79
CA PHE A 33 1.67 7.51 -2.26
C PHE A 33 2.31 7.06 -0.95
N TYR A 34 3.51 7.55 -0.61
CA TYR A 34 4.17 7.26 0.67
C TYR A 34 3.25 7.60 1.84
N ARG A 35 2.59 8.76 1.77
CA ARG A 35 1.71 9.23 2.85
C ARG A 35 0.50 8.32 3.03
N CYS A 36 0.05 7.67 1.95
CA CYS A 36 -1.08 6.74 2.00
C CYS A 36 -0.67 5.46 2.73
N PHE A 37 0.52 4.93 2.42
CA PHE A 37 1.09 3.78 3.14
C PHE A 37 1.34 4.09 4.62
N ASP A 38 1.92 5.26 4.93
CA ASP A 38 2.14 5.67 6.32
C ASP A 38 0.83 5.90 7.06
N THR A 39 -0.17 6.50 6.41
CA THR A 39 -1.52 6.68 6.99
C THR A 39 -2.19 5.35 7.29
N MET A 40 -2.17 4.38 6.36
CA MET A 40 -2.69 3.03 6.61
C MET A 40 -2.02 2.38 7.82
N LYS A 41 -0.69 2.48 7.89
CA LYS A 41 0.09 1.94 9.00
C LYS A 41 -0.35 2.55 10.33
N ASN A 42 -0.38 3.88 10.40
CA ASN A 42 -0.77 4.62 11.60
C ASN A 42 -2.23 4.33 11.99
N ASN A 43 -3.13 4.21 11.01
CA ASN A 43 -4.52 3.84 11.24
C ASN A 43 -4.62 2.45 11.89
N ILE A 44 -3.84 1.46 11.44
CA ILE A 44 -3.82 0.12 12.05
C ILE A 44 -3.26 0.19 13.48
N GLU A 45 -2.22 0.99 13.72
CA GLU A 45 -1.67 1.17 15.07
C GLU A 45 -2.67 1.83 16.02
N ILE A 46 -3.39 2.85 15.56
CA ILE A 46 -4.47 3.49 16.31
C ILE A 46 -5.57 2.48 16.59
N PHE A 47 -6.00 1.71 15.58
CA PHE A 47 -6.99 0.64 15.75
C PHE A 47 -6.57 -0.34 16.86
N PHE A 48 -5.32 -0.75 16.92
CA PHE A 48 -4.84 -1.61 18.03
C PHE A 48 -4.73 -0.90 19.39
N CYS A 49 -4.62 0.43 19.42
CA CYS A 49 -4.57 1.20 20.66
C CYS A 49 -5.96 1.49 21.23
N VAL A 50 -6.98 1.69 20.39
CA VAL A 50 -8.31 2.16 20.81
C VAL A 50 -9.48 1.24 20.42
N GLY A 51 -9.30 0.38 19.44
CA GLY A 51 -10.32 -0.58 18.98
C GLY A 51 -10.42 -1.75 19.96
N ASN A 52 -11.65 -2.06 20.37
CA ASN A 52 -11.88 -3.02 21.45
C ASN A 52 -12.25 -4.41 20.90
N ASP A 53 -12.99 -4.50 19.80
CA ASP A 53 -13.63 -5.74 19.39
C ASP A 53 -13.21 -6.21 17.99
N GLU A 54 -13.55 -7.45 17.63
CA GLU A 54 -13.34 -7.97 16.26
C GLU A 54 -14.39 -7.43 15.28
N ASP A 55 -15.58 -7.06 15.79
CA ASP A 55 -16.66 -6.47 14.99
C ASP A 55 -16.26 -5.08 14.45
N ASP A 56 -15.36 -4.37 15.13
CA ASP A 56 -14.82 -3.08 14.68
C ASP A 56 -13.92 -3.21 13.43
N ILE A 57 -13.45 -4.42 13.09
CA ILE A 57 -12.56 -4.63 11.94
C ILE A 57 -13.33 -4.40 10.63
N ASP A 58 -14.55 -4.92 10.53
CA ASP A 58 -15.34 -4.85 9.29
C ASP A 58 -15.65 -3.38 8.93
N ASP A 59 -15.84 -2.51 9.93
CA ASP A 59 -16.00 -1.05 9.74
C ASP A 59 -14.66 -0.31 9.48
N PHE A 60 -13.54 -0.91 9.88
CA PHE A 60 -12.21 -0.34 9.73
C PHE A 60 -11.59 -0.64 8.35
N LEU A 61 -11.85 -1.80 7.77
CA LEU A 61 -11.30 -2.21 6.46
C LEU A 61 -11.57 -1.19 5.34
N PRO A 62 -12.77 -0.59 5.20
CA PRO A 62 -13.03 0.44 4.19
C PRO A 62 -12.12 1.66 4.28
N VAL A 63 -11.62 1.99 5.49
CA VAL A 63 -10.66 3.09 5.66
C VAL A 63 -9.32 2.73 5.02
N LEU A 64 -8.87 1.48 5.20
CA LEU A 64 -7.63 0.99 4.59
C LEU A 64 -7.77 0.83 3.08
N GLU A 65 -8.91 0.35 2.59
CA GLU A 65 -9.21 0.23 1.15
C GLU A 65 -9.16 1.61 0.46
N ARG A 66 -9.81 2.62 1.05
CA ARG A 66 -9.75 4.00 0.54
C ARG A 66 -8.31 4.51 0.44
N ASP A 67 -7.50 4.28 1.47
CA ASP A 67 -6.11 4.75 1.48
C ASP A 67 -5.23 3.96 0.49
N TRP A 68 -5.52 2.67 0.28
CA TRP A 68 -4.90 1.84 -0.75
C TRP A 68 -5.23 2.35 -2.16
N GLU A 69 -6.51 2.63 -2.45
CA GLU A 69 -6.93 3.23 -3.73
C GLU A 69 -6.27 4.59 -3.96
N ALA A 70 -6.21 5.43 -2.91
CA ALA A 70 -5.54 6.73 -2.99
C ALA A 70 -4.03 6.61 -3.27
N SER A 71 -3.38 5.50 -2.87
CA SER A 71 -1.99 5.21 -3.23
C SER A 71 -1.78 4.85 -4.70
N HIS A 72 -2.86 4.53 -5.43
CA HIS A 72 -2.87 4.16 -6.85
C HIS A 72 -3.45 5.25 -7.78
N MET A 73 -3.49 6.51 -7.34
CA MET A 73 -4.01 7.60 -8.15
C MET A 73 -3.19 7.80 -9.43
N MET A 74 -3.85 7.94 -10.59
CA MET A 74 -3.19 8.12 -11.89
C MET A 74 -2.11 9.21 -11.86
N LEU A 75 -0.95 8.96 -12.50
CA LEU A 75 0.22 9.85 -12.63
C LEU A 75 1.10 10.02 -11.38
N ILE A 76 0.56 9.83 -10.18
CA ILE A 76 1.30 10.02 -8.91
C ILE A 76 1.25 8.80 -8.00
N GLY A 77 0.65 7.72 -8.49
CA GLY A 77 0.42 6.47 -7.78
C GLY A 77 1.64 5.57 -7.86
N VAL A 78 1.64 4.58 -6.96
CA VAL A 78 2.75 3.64 -6.84
C VAL A 78 2.97 2.81 -8.10
N GLN A 79 1.91 2.57 -8.89
CA GLN A 79 1.99 1.78 -10.14
C GLN A 79 2.78 2.47 -11.26
N ASP A 80 2.84 3.80 -11.22
CA ASP A 80 3.53 4.61 -12.24
C ASP A 80 4.93 5.03 -11.76
N TYR A 81 5.36 4.54 -10.59
CA TYR A 81 6.58 5.00 -9.93
C TYR A 81 7.82 4.19 -10.33
N ASP A 82 8.84 4.86 -10.85
CA ASP A 82 10.16 4.29 -11.11
C ASP A 82 11.20 4.84 -10.12
N LEU A 83 11.75 3.96 -9.27
CA LEU A 83 12.82 4.29 -8.33
C LEU A 83 14.06 4.88 -9.01
N ARG A 84 14.29 4.52 -10.28
CA ARG A 84 15.47 4.94 -11.04
C ARG A 84 15.40 6.38 -11.50
N ASP A 85 14.22 6.98 -11.55
CA ASP A 85 14.05 8.38 -11.97
C ASP A 85 14.82 9.33 -11.04
N ASN A 86 14.75 9.07 -9.73
CA ASN A 86 15.49 9.81 -8.72
C ASN A 86 16.83 9.15 -8.35
N ASN A 87 16.99 7.86 -8.65
CA ASN A 87 18.18 7.07 -8.29
C ASN A 87 18.71 6.26 -9.50
N PRO A 88 19.33 6.89 -10.52
CA PRO A 88 19.70 6.20 -11.76
C PRO A 88 20.66 5.02 -11.58
N ASP A 89 21.50 5.06 -10.54
CA ASP A 89 22.50 4.04 -10.23
C ASP A 89 22.01 3.00 -9.21
N ILE A 90 20.73 3.00 -8.84
CA ILE A 90 20.19 2.03 -7.87
C ILE A 90 20.34 0.60 -8.40
N ASP A 91 20.72 -0.34 -7.54
CA ASP A 91 20.79 -1.75 -7.91
C ASP A 91 19.40 -2.22 -8.41
N PRO A 92 19.26 -2.78 -9.62
CA PRO A 92 17.99 -3.29 -10.13
C PRO A 92 17.28 -4.26 -9.17
N ARG A 93 18.02 -4.96 -8.29
CA ARG A 93 17.45 -5.81 -7.24
C ARG A 93 16.58 -5.02 -6.27
N MET A 94 16.87 -3.74 -6.04
CA MET A 94 16.06 -2.87 -5.19
C MET A 94 14.71 -2.57 -5.83
N CYS A 95 14.63 -2.45 -7.17
CA CYS A 95 13.37 -2.31 -7.88
C CYS A 95 12.49 -3.57 -7.71
N VAL A 96 13.12 -4.75 -7.81
CA VAL A 96 12.43 -6.03 -7.58
C VAL A 96 11.98 -6.14 -6.12
N TYR A 97 12.81 -5.73 -5.17
CA TYR A 97 12.47 -5.74 -3.75
C TYR A 97 11.32 -4.79 -3.43
N PHE A 98 11.31 -3.59 -4.01
CA PHE A 98 10.21 -2.64 -3.89
C PHE A 98 8.90 -3.21 -4.40
N ALA A 99 8.90 -3.80 -5.60
CA ALA A 99 7.72 -4.49 -6.13
C ALA A 99 7.23 -5.63 -5.21
N ALA A 100 8.15 -6.37 -4.60
CA ALA A 100 7.80 -7.42 -3.63
C ALA A 100 7.19 -6.87 -2.33
N LEU A 101 7.66 -5.71 -1.85
CA LEU A 101 7.07 -5.03 -0.68
C LEU A 101 5.65 -4.56 -0.99
N ILE A 102 5.43 -3.96 -2.17
CA ILE A 102 4.09 -3.56 -2.62
C ILE A 102 3.16 -4.78 -2.71
N ALA A 103 3.60 -5.85 -3.36
CA ALA A 103 2.81 -7.09 -3.47
C ALA A 103 2.48 -7.71 -2.10
N SER A 104 3.39 -7.59 -1.13
CA SER A 104 3.16 -8.07 0.23
C SER A 104 2.02 -7.34 0.93
N VAL A 105 1.78 -6.06 0.59
CA VAL A 105 0.62 -5.28 1.06
C VAL A 105 -0.60 -5.52 0.17
N ALA A 106 -0.43 -5.60 -1.15
CA ALA A 106 -1.52 -5.78 -2.12
C ALA A 106 -2.38 -7.02 -1.85
N LYS A 107 -1.77 -8.12 -1.39
CA LYS A 107 -2.47 -9.38 -1.07
C LYS A 107 -3.65 -9.24 -0.10
N TYR A 108 -3.68 -8.19 0.72
CA TYR A 108 -4.78 -7.91 1.65
C TYR A 108 -6.00 -7.28 0.94
N PHE A 109 -5.81 -6.71 -0.25
CA PHE A 109 -6.83 -6.02 -1.05
C PHE A 109 -7.27 -6.80 -2.30
N GLU A 110 -6.53 -7.84 -2.70
CA GLU A 110 -6.80 -8.66 -3.90
C GLU A 110 -8.08 -9.52 -3.85
N ASN A 111 -8.85 -9.48 -2.75
CA ASN A 111 -10.00 -10.36 -2.52
C ASN A 111 -11.36 -9.65 -2.39
N ASP A 112 -11.49 -8.41 -2.87
CA ASP A 112 -12.82 -7.81 -3.04
C ASP A 112 -13.38 -8.19 -4.43
N PRO A 113 -14.44 -9.04 -4.51
CA PRO A 113 -15.14 -9.29 -5.77
C PRO A 113 -15.85 -8.05 -6.36
N SER A 114 -15.91 -6.93 -5.62
CA SER A 114 -16.42 -5.63 -6.07
C SER A 114 -15.34 -4.74 -6.70
N ALA A 115 -14.07 -5.00 -6.41
CA ALA A 115 -12.92 -4.33 -7.02
C ALA A 115 -12.60 -4.96 -8.39
N ASP A 116 -13.48 -4.75 -9.37
CA ASP A 116 -13.21 -5.08 -10.78
C ASP A 116 -12.18 -4.09 -11.34
N TRP A 117 -10.91 -4.29 -10.99
CA TRP A 117 -9.77 -3.56 -11.55
C TRP A 117 -9.53 -3.84 -13.05
N ARG A 118 -10.38 -4.66 -13.70
CA ARG A 118 -10.34 -4.93 -15.14
C ARG A 118 -10.81 -3.77 -16.01
N HIS A 119 -11.23 -2.65 -15.44
CA HIS A 119 -11.64 -1.48 -16.24
C HIS A 119 -10.49 -0.57 -16.70
N VAL A 120 -9.24 -0.85 -16.32
CA VAL A 120 -8.08 -0.05 -16.80
C VAL A 120 -7.56 -0.53 -18.17
N GLU A 121 -7.93 -1.72 -18.65
CA GLU A 121 -7.49 -2.23 -19.96
C GLU A 121 -8.22 -1.62 -21.18
N HIS A 122 -9.32 -0.88 -20.98
CA HIS A 122 -10.07 -0.27 -22.09
C HIS A 122 -9.61 1.13 -22.50
N ALA A 123 -8.64 1.74 -21.80
CA ALA A 123 -8.15 3.08 -22.14
C ALA A 123 -6.94 3.09 -23.11
N VAL A 124 -6.41 1.92 -23.50
CA VAL A 124 -5.21 1.82 -24.38
C VAL A 124 -5.53 1.22 -25.76
N THR A 125 -6.81 1.03 -26.10
CA THR A 125 -7.24 0.55 -27.43
C THR A 125 -8.32 1.40 -28.10
N GLY A 126 -8.47 2.67 -27.69
CA GLY A 126 -9.32 3.66 -28.36
C GLY A 126 -8.53 4.67 -29.18
#